data_AF-A0A850B648-F1
#
_entry.id   AF-A0A850B648-F1
#
_cell.length_a   1.000
_cell.length_b   1.000
_cell.length_c   1.000
_cell.angle_alpha   90.00
_cell.angle_beta   90.00
_cell.angle_gamma   90.00
#
_symmetry.space_group_name_H-M   'P 1'
#
loop_
_entity.id
_entity.type
_entity.pdbx_description
1 polymer ?
#
loop_
_entity_poly.entity_id
_entity_poly.type
_entity_poly.pdbx_seq_one_letter_code
_entity_poly.pdbx_strand_id
1 'polypeptide(L)'
;MQHPVLLAVALLAIAGCGRSDGGDKPADADAGAASVALAPKGKVLEAAENEAEPAASGKAAAKAAGSERVDIPAGKLIAGSTPGDKGRDPVLEPALLEVDLGGFSIDRYLFPNDPQKPPVTGVSRSKAAELCQQAGARLCTELEWERACKGPDDNPYAGGPAWDAACAKNPASCASGFGVLGMGAALREWTSSDVAPIENMQPKAAALRGARADASNVDHRCARRMAVDPDATAPDIGFRCCRGAPNAASIPSPQWQQTYRRADLTIEQVVEMFSSVRELQALGPELSFFKEPDDVNIVLARGDAGGPPPNTTLTTSPLLWNPVPGEEILVIAGKAPKDSFIVAFYRLPGDRYRLASSFLMKNEKGPVALGFNGYVRRRLTWGVCWECRGESGNVTYRDDGRVVITQK
;
A
#
# COMPACT_ATOMS: atom_id res chain seq x y z
N MET A 1 76.81 45.65 24.15
CA MET A 1 76.48 44.37 23.48
C MET A 1 74.97 44.22 23.53
N GLN A 2 74.30 44.61 22.45
CA GLN A 2 72.84 44.66 22.33
C GLN A 2 72.43 43.74 21.18
N HIS A 3 71.52 42.80 21.43
CA HIS A 3 70.69 42.17 20.41
C HIS A 3 69.22 42.34 20.81
N PRO A 4 68.36 42.92 19.95
CA PRO A 4 66.94 43.09 20.21
C PRO A 4 66.07 42.00 19.58
N VAL A 5 64.86 41.92 20.13
CA VAL A 5 63.70 41.08 19.79
C VAL A 5 63.14 41.44 18.40
N LEU A 6 62.79 40.44 17.58
CA LEU A 6 62.08 40.59 16.31
C LEU A 6 60.57 40.40 16.51
N LEU A 7 59.79 41.43 16.19
CA LEU A 7 58.33 41.45 16.13
C LEU A 7 57.93 41.50 14.65
N ALA A 8 57.17 40.50 14.16
CA ALA A 8 56.69 40.47 12.77
C ALA A 8 55.28 41.08 12.68
N VAL A 9 55.19 42.22 11.99
CA VAL A 9 53.95 42.89 11.59
C VAL A 9 53.70 42.57 10.11
N ALA A 10 52.54 42.01 9.78
CA ALA A 10 52.10 41.82 8.40
C ALA A 10 50.99 42.84 8.06
N LEU A 11 51.24 43.61 7.00
CA LEU A 11 50.40 44.70 6.50
C LEU A 11 49.11 44.21 5.81
N LEU A 12 48.05 45.00 6.01
CA LEU A 12 46.79 44.97 5.25
C LEU A 12 46.99 45.42 3.79
N ALA A 13 46.26 44.79 2.87
CA ALA A 13 45.85 45.37 1.59
C ALA A 13 44.31 45.34 1.49
N ILE A 14 43.73 46.49 1.17
CA ILE A 14 42.29 46.71 1.00
C ILE A 14 41.96 46.67 -0.49
N ALA A 15 40.96 45.89 -0.91
CA ALA A 15 40.24 46.12 -2.17
C ALA A 15 38.81 45.52 -2.13
N GLY A 16 37.82 46.41 -2.13
CA GLY A 16 36.67 46.41 -3.05
C GLY A 16 35.63 45.27 -3.03
N CYS A 17 34.41 45.62 -2.62
CA CYS A 17 33.20 44.79 -2.61
C CYS A 17 32.82 44.14 -3.95
N GLY A 18 32.51 42.84 -3.91
CA GLY A 18 31.67 42.13 -4.87
C GLY A 18 30.77 41.16 -4.12
N ARG A 19 29.47 41.45 -4.08
CA ARG A 19 28.43 40.59 -3.49
C ARG A 19 28.37 39.28 -4.30
N SER A 20 28.65 38.14 -3.66
CA SER A 20 28.26 36.83 -4.17
C SER A 20 27.26 36.22 -3.18
N ASP A 21 25.97 36.28 -3.53
CA ASP A 21 24.92 35.48 -2.90
C ASP A 21 25.23 34.01 -3.17
N GLY A 22 25.84 33.34 -2.18
CA GLY A 22 25.96 31.88 -2.14
C GLY A 22 24.64 31.31 -1.63
N GLY A 23 23.64 31.24 -2.49
CA GLY A 23 22.48 30.38 -2.26
C GLY A 23 22.91 28.93 -2.37
N ASP A 24 22.81 28.18 -1.27
CA ASP A 24 22.87 26.72 -1.28
C ASP A 24 21.87 26.19 -2.31
N LYS A 25 22.38 25.68 -3.44
CA LYS A 25 21.58 24.86 -4.35
C LYS A 25 21.32 23.54 -3.64
N PRO A 26 20.05 23.09 -3.54
CA PRO A 26 19.79 21.71 -3.15
C PRO A 26 20.46 20.80 -4.18
N ALA A 27 21.22 19.82 -3.71
CA ALA A 27 21.81 18.80 -4.56
C ALA A 27 20.70 18.07 -5.35
N ASP A 28 20.93 17.87 -6.66
CA ASP A 28 20.08 17.03 -7.52
C ASP A 28 19.98 15.62 -6.92
N ALA A 29 18.85 15.32 -6.29
CA ALA A 29 18.63 14.05 -5.58
C ALA A 29 18.46 12.82 -6.50
N ASP A 30 18.45 12.99 -7.82
CA ASP A 30 18.04 11.94 -8.78
C ASP A 30 19.07 11.59 -9.86
N ALA A 31 20.22 12.27 -9.94
CA ALA A 31 21.17 12.07 -11.04
C ALA A 31 22.15 10.88 -10.84
N GLY A 32 22.05 10.11 -9.75
CA GLY A 32 23.08 9.11 -9.40
C GLY A 32 22.66 7.92 -8.54
N ALA A 33 21.37 7.64 -8.36
CA ALA A 33 20.95 6.43 -7.65
C ALA A 33 21.16 5.19 -8.53
N ALA A 34 21.82 4.16 -8.00
CA ALA A 34 21.97 2.87 -8.67
C ALA A 34 20.59 2.27 -8.99
N SER A 35 20.46 1.68 -10.17
CA SER A 35 19.25 0.98 -10.59
C SER A 35 18.95 -0.21 -9.68
N VAL A 36 17.66 -0.49 -9.49
CA VAL A 36 17.19 -1.63 -8.69
C VAL A 36 16.95 -2.80 -9.64
N ALA A 37 17.80 -3.82 -9.57
CA ALA A 37 17.59 -5.05 -10.32
C ALA A 37 16.34 -5.79 -9.82
N LEU A 38 15.42 -6.12 -10.75
CA LEU A 38 14.20 -6.84 -10.47
C LEU A 38 14.27 -8.28 -10.98
N ALA A 39 13.63 -9.19 -10.25
CA ALA A 39 13.49 -10.58 -10.65
C ALA A 39 12.03 -11.02 -10.52
N PRO A 40 11.14 -10.63 -11.46
CA PRO A 40 9.74 -10.99 -11.39
C PRO A 40 9.50 -12.49 -11.28
N LYS A 41 8.55 -12.89 -10.43
CA LYS A 41 8.23 -14.30 -10.15
C LYS A 41 6.75 -14.58 -10.28
N GLY A 42 6.47 -15.74 -10.88
CA GLY A 42 5.12 -16.27 -10.99
C GLY A 42 4.23 -15.43 -11.91
N LYS A 43 2.96 -15.81 -11.97
CA LYS A 43 1.97 -15.11 -12.80
C LYS A 43 1.66 -13.74 -12.20
N VAL A 44 1.59 -12.75 -13.06
CA VAL A 44 1.05 -11.43 -12.72
C VAL A 44 -0.44 -11.57 -12.45
N LEU A 45 -0.91 -11.01 -11.35
CA LEU A 45 -2.34 -10.94 -11.03
C LEU A 45 -3.04 -9.90 -11.92
N GLU A 46 -4.27 -10.19 -12.32
CA GLU A 46 -5.11 -9.23 -13.05
C GLU A 46 -5.42 -7.99 -12.18
N ALA A 47 -5.80 -6.89 -12.83
CA ALA A 47 -6.24 -5.71 -12.10
C ALA A 47 -7.47 -6.02 -11.23
N ALA A 48 -7.59 -5.39 -10.06
CA ALA A 48 -8.64 -5.71 -9.08
C ALA A 48 -10.06 -5.50 -9.61
N GLU A 49 -10.24 -4.59 -10.56
CA GLU A 49 -11.49 -4.35 -11.28
C GLU A 49 -11.87 -5.48 -12.25
N ASN A 50 -10.88 -6.24 -12.72
CA ASN A 50 -11.04 -7.30 -13.71
C ASN A 50 -11.11 -8.69 -13.07
N GLU A 51 -10.75 -8.81 -11.79
CA GLU A 51 -10.96 -10.04 -11.03
C GLU A 51 -12.46 -10.33 -10.92
N ALA A 52 -12.84 -11.55 -11.30
CA ALA A 52 -14.22 -12.00 -11.16
C ALA A 52 -14.60 -11.92 -9.68
N GLU A 53 -15.72 -11.24 -9.37
CA GLU A 53 -16.25 -11.27 -8.02
C GLU A 53 -16.55 -12.73 -7.66
N PRO A 54 -15.98 -13.24 -6.55
CA PRO A 54 -16.31 -14.56 -6.08
C PRO A 54 -17.82 -14.65 -5.92
N ALA A 55 -18.46 -15.63 -6.56
CA ALA A 55 -19.86 -15.90 -6.29
C ALA A 55 -20.03 -16.07 -4.78
N ALA A 56 -21.04 -15.41 -4.19
CA ALA A 56 -21.36 -15.59 -2.78
C ALA A 56 -21.59 -17.10 -2.53
N SER A 57 -20.57 -17.77 -2.00
CA SER A 57 -20.64 -19.20 -1.74
C SER A 57 -21.67 -19.42 -0.65
N GLY A 58 -22.56 -20.38 -0.86
CA GLY A 58 -23.58 -20.75 0.11
C GLY A 58 -22.98 -20.90 1.50
N LYS A 59 -23.68 -20.31 2.48
CA LYS A 59 -23.31 -20.28 3.90
C LYS A 59 -22.60 -21.57 4.30
N ALA A 60 -21.34 -21.48 4.70
CA ALA A 60 -20.83 -22.46 5.63
C ALA A 60 -21.71 -22.30 6.87
N ALA A 61 -22.69 -23.19 7.03
CA ALA A 61 -23.52 -23.22 8.21
C ALA A 61 -22.57 -23.48 9.37
N ALA A 62 -22.21 -22.42 10.09
CA ALA A 62 -21.48 -22.56 11.32
C ALA A 62 -22.32 -23.50 12.19
N LYS A 63 -21.80 -24.70 12.45
CA LYS A 63 -22.34 -25.52 13.53
C LYS A 63 -22.36 -24.61 14.74
N ALA A 64 -23.54 -24.38 15.30
CA ALA A 64 -23.69 -23.69 16.57
C ALA A 64 -22.95 -24.53 17.62
N ALA A 65 -21.64 -24.34 17.77
CA ALA A 65 -20.92 -24.88 18.91
C ALA A 65 -21.51 -24.20 20.14
N GLY A 66 -21.99 -24.93 21.15
CA GLY A 66 -22.57 -24.36 22.36
C GLY A 66 -21.57 -23.65 23.28
N SER A 67 -20.38 -23.27 22.77
CA SER A 67 -19.33 -22.59 23.53
C SER A 67 -19.37 -21.09 23.25
N GLU A 68 -19.42 -20.31 24.32
CA GLU A 68 -19.22 -18.86 24.31
C GLU A 68 -17.80 -18.50 23.82
N ARG A 69 -16.85 -19.44 23.79
CA ARG A 69 -15.45 -19.21 23.39
C ARG A 69 -15.07 -20.07 22.19
N VAL A 70 -14.19 -19.54 21.35
CA VAL A 70 -13.62 -20.22 20.18
C VAL A 70 -12.11 -20.37 20.38
N ASP A 71 -11.60 -21.59 20.26
CA ASP A 71 -10.15 -21.84 20.27
C ASP A 71 -9.60 -21.71 18.85
N ILE A 72 -8.63 -20.82 18.68
CA ILE A 72 -7.93 -20.58 17.43
C ILE A 72 -6.59 -21.32 17.49
N PRO A 73 -6.34 -22.30 16.61
CA PRO A 73 -5.10 -23.06 16.62
C PRO A 73 -3.92 -22.17 16.21
N ALA A 74 -2.72 -22.55 16.68
CA ALA A 74 -1.48 -21.96 16.18
C ALA A 74 -1.36 -22.14 14.66
N GLY A 75 -0.71 -21.19 14.00
CA GLY A 75 -0.43 -21.28 12.57
C GLY A 75 -0.21 -19.93 11.91
N LYS A 76 0.00 -19.99 10.60
CA LYS A 76 0.33 -18.83 9.77
C LYS A 76 -0.91 -17.98 9.48
N LEU A 77 -0.75 -16.66 9.56
CA LEU A 77 -1.66 -15.62 9.08
C LEU A 77 -0.94 -14.86 7.95
N ILE A 78 -1.65 -14.54 6.87
CA ILE A 78 -1.20 -13.55 5.90
C ILE A 78 -1.88 -12.23 6.26
N ALA A 79 -1.24 -11.40 7.08
CA ALA A 79 -1.83 -10.17 7.59
C ALA A 79 -1.88 -9.08 6.51
N GLY A 80 -2.97 -8.31 6.53
CA GLY A 80 -3.26 -7.26 5.58
C GLY A 80 -3.89 -7.77 4.29
N SER A 81 -3.65 -7.03 3.21
CA SER A 81 -4.36 -7.17 1.94
C SER A 81 -3.39 -7.13 0.76
N THR A 82 -3.88 -7.52 -0.41
CA THR A 82 -3.09 -7.52 -1.64
C THR A 82 -2.99 -6.08 -2.17
N PRO A 83 -1.79 -5.58 -2.52
CA PRO A 83 -1.65 -4.33 -3.27
C PRO A 83 -2.63 -4.25 -4.46
N GLY A 84 -3.31 -3.11 -4.59
CA GLY A 84 -4.39 -2.88 -5.55
C GLY A 84 -5.77 -3.36 -5.13
N ASP A 85 -5.95 -4.06 -4.00
CA ASP A 85 -7.28 -4.47 -3.52
C ASP A 85 -8.20 -3.25 -3.32
N LYS A 86 -9.47 -3.40 -3.69
CA LYS A 86 -10.47 -2.33 -3.53
C LYS A 86 -10.60 -1.94 -2.06
N GLY A 87 -10.43 -0.64 -1.78
CA GLY A 87 -10.53 -0.07 -0.44
C GLY A 87 -9.30 -0.26 0.45
N ARG A 88 -8.22 -0.90 -0.04
CA ARG A 88 -6.97 -1.04 0.69
C ARG A 88 -6.35 0.33 1.00
N ASP A 89 -5.93 0.51 2.24
CA ASP A 89 -5.06 1.61 2.64
C ASP A 89 -3.60 1.11 2.83
N PRO A 90 -2.66 1.37 1.90
CA PRO A 90 -1.26 0.93 2.04
C PRO A 90 -0.53 1.47 3.26
N VAL A 91 -0.97 2.61 3.79
CA VAL A 91 -0.32 3.29 4.90
C VAL A 91 -0.63 2.56 6.21
N LEU A 92 -1.76 1.87 6.28
CA LEU A 92 -2.21 1.14 7.47
C LEU A 92 -2.17 -0.39 7.31
N GLU A 93 -2.54 -0.89 6.13
CA GLU A 93 -2.66 -2.31 5.82
C GLU A 93 -1.35 -2.85 5.21
N PRO A 94 -0.68 -3.80 5.88
CA PRO A 94 0.55 -4.37 5.34
C PRO A 94 0.27 -5.15 4.04
N ALA A 95 1.25 -5.17 3.14
CA ALA A 95 1.17 -5.96 1.92
C ALA A 95 1.52 -7.43 2.23
N LEU A 96 0.49 -8.27 2.38
CA LEU A 96 0.61 -9.73 2.56
C LEU A 96 1.71 -10.16 3.56
N LEU A 97 1.67 -9.62 4.77
CA LEU A 97 2.67 -9.88 5.81
C LEU A 97 2.46 -11.28 6.40
N GLU A 98 3.40 -12.20 6.17
CA GLU A 98 3.35 -13.51 6.81
C GLU A 98 3.70 -13.42 8.30
N VAL A 99 2.84 -13.95 9.16
CA VAL A 99 3.04 -14.01 10.62
C VAL A 99 2.66 -15.38 11.14
N ASP A 100 3.56 -16.02 11.90
CA ASP A 100 3.22 -17.20 12.68
C ASP A 100 2.66 -16.79 14.04
N LEU A 101 1.45 -17.26 14.35
CA LEU A 101 0.77 -16.99 15.61
C LEU A 101 0.65 -18.26 16.44
N GLY A 102 0.92 -18.15 17.74
CA GLY A 102 0.58 -19.16 18.73
C GLY A 102 -0.94 -19.27 18.91
N GLY A 103 -1.39 -20.42 19.43
CA GLY A 103 -2.81 -20.66 19.71
C GLY A 103 -3.34 -19.77 20.82
N PHE A 104 -4.60 -19.37 20.72
CA PHE A 104 -5.30 -18.53 21.69
C PHE A 104 -6.80 -18.84 21.67
N SER A 105 -7.52 -18.46 22.73
CA SER A 105 -8.98 -18.51 22.72
C SER A 105 -9.54 -17.09 22.58
N ILE A 106 -10.64 -16.93 21.88
CA ILE A 106 -11.32 -15.65 21.66
C ILE A 106 -12.81 -15.76 22.01
N ASP A 107 -13.39 -14.68 22.53
CA ASP A 107 -14.83 -14.57 22.72
C ASP A 107 -15.55 -14.72 21.37
N ARG A 108 -16.60 -15.55 21.35
CA ARG A 108 -17.39 -15.80 20.14
C ARG A 108 -18.21 -14.58 19.74
N TYR A 109 -18.77 -13.89 20.73
CA TYR A 109 -19.53 -12.65 20.57
C TYR A 109 -18.71 -11.47 21.09
N LEU A 110 -19.15 -10.25 20.81
CA LEU A 110 -18.62 -9.06 21.47
C LEU A 110 -18.86 -9.15 22.98
N PHE A 111 -17.99 -8.48 23.77
CA PHE A 111 -18.15 -8.42 25.22
C PHE A 111 -19.55 -7.91 25.59
N PRO A 112 -20.30 -8.57 26.51
CA PRO A 112 -19.85 -9.53 27.54
C PRO A 112 -19.77 -11.00 27.11
N ASN A 113 -19.77 -11.28 25.80
CA ASN A 113 -19.71 -12.62 25.22
C ASN A 113 -20.96 -13.48 25.50
N ASP A 114 -22.12 -12.82 25.53
CA ASP A 114 -23.42 -13.40 25.82
C ASP A 114 -24.42 -12.92 24.75
N PRO A 115 -24.96 -13.81 23.90
CA PRO A 115 -25.87 -13.41 22.82
C PRO A 115 -27.21 -12.85 23.32
N GLN A 116 -27.54 -13.01 24.61
CA GLN A 116 -28.75 -12.47 25.21
C GLN A 116 -28.56 -11.04 25.73
N LYS A 117 -27.31 -10.54 25.77
CA LYS A 117 -26.98 -9.19 26.25
C LYS A 117 -26.50 -8.31 25.10
N PRO A 118 -26.83 -7.00 25.12
CA PRO A 118 -26.26 -6.08 24.15
C PRO A 118 -24.73 -5.99 24.34
N PRO A 119 -23.96 -5.84 23.24
CA PRO A 119 -22.54 -5.55 23.34
C PRO A 119 -22.26 -4.28 24.13
N VAL A 120 -21.21 -4.28 24.95
CA VAL A 120 -20.71 -3.05 25.57
C VAL A 120 -19.97 -2.24 24.52
N THR A 121 -20.43 -1.01 24.28
CA THR A 121 -19.80 -0.05 23.36
C THR A 121 -19.61 1.31 24.03
N GLY A 122 -18.98 2.27 23.34
CA GLY A 122 -18.81 3.63 23.86
C GLY A 122 -17.79 3.75 24.98
N VAL A 123 -16.85 2.80 25.07
CA VAL A 123 -15.78 2.80 26.07
C VAL A 123 -14.42 3.04 25.42
N SER A 124 -13.48 3.62 26.17
CA SER A 124 -12.09 3.79 25.71
C SER A 124 -11.37 2.45 25.60
N ARG A 125 -10.22 2.43 24.92
CA ARG A 125 -9.39 1.21 24.83
C ARG A 125 -8.95 0.72 26.21
N SER A 126 -8.58 1.64 27.10
CA SER A 126 -8.16 1.31 28.48
C SER A 126 -9.30 0.67 29.27
N LYS A 127 -10.53 1.18 29.15
CA LYS A 127 -11.70 0.59 29.81
C LYS A 127 -12.08 -0.78 29.22
N ALA A 128 -11.99 -0.95 27.90
CA ALA A 128 -12.17 -2.26 27.27
C ALA A 128 -11.16 -3.30 27.80
N ALA A 129 -9.89 -2.92 27.94
CA ALA A 129 -8.86 -3.77 28.51
C ALA A 129 -9.13 -4.14 29.98
N GLU A 130 -9.56 -3.17 30.81
CA GLU A 130 -9.94 -3.39 32.21
C GLU A 130 -11.10 -4.40 32.33
N LEU A 131 -12.14 -4.26 31.50
CA LEU A 131 -13.28 -5.17 31.49
C LEU A 131 -12.90 -6.59 31.08
N CYS A 132 -12.00 -6.74 30.09
CA CYS A 132 -11.44 -8.06 29.76
C CYS A 132 -10.65 -8.67 30.92
N GLN A 133 -9.84 -7.87 31.63
CA GLN A 133 -9.08 -8.34 32.79
C GLN A 133 -9.99 -8.79 33.93
N GLN A 134 -11.06 -8.04 34.22
CA GLN A 134 -12.08 -8.43 35.21
C GLN A 134 -12.77 -9.76 34.87
N ALA A 135 -12.90 -10.07 33.57
CA ALA A 135 -13.40 -11.34 33.07
C ALA A 135 -12.34 -12.46 32.98
N GLY A 136 -11.16 -12.27 33.58
CA GLY A 136 -10.06 -13.25 33.54
C GLY A 136 -9.45 -13.45 32.15
N ALA A 137 -9.48 -12.40 31.32
CA ALA A 137 -9.03 -12.39 29.93
C ALA A 137 -8.15 -11.15 29.64
N ARG A 138 -7.87 -10.90 28.37
CA ARG A 138 -7.19 -9.69 27.89
C ARG A 138 -7.86 -9.18 26.63
N LEU A 139 -7.62 -7.93 26.27
CA LEU A 139 -7.98 -7.45 24.95
C LEU A 139 -7.17 -8.20 23.88
N CYS A 140 -7.81 -8.54 22.75
CA CYS A 140 -7.14 -9.23 21.65
C CYS A 140 -6.12 -8.31 20.95
N THR A 141 -5.01 -8.87 20.46
CA THR A 141 -4.11 -8.15 19.55
C THR A 141 -4.76 -7.99 18.18
N GLU A 142 -4.29 -7.03 17.36
CA GLU A 142 -4.86 -6.82 16.03
C GLU A 142 -4.62 -7.98 15.05
N LEU A 143 -3.56 -8.76 15.25
CA LEU A 143 -3.24 -9.94 14.43
C LEU A 143 -4.05 -11.16 14.87
N GLU A 144 -4.32 -11.32 16.16
CA GLU A 144 -5.28 -12.32 16.65
C GLU A 144 -6.69 -12.04 16.14
N TRP A 145 -7.11 -10.76 16.15
CA TRP A 145 -8.40 -10.34 15.61
C TRP A 145 -8.51 -10.66 14.11
N GLU A 146 -7.48 -10.31 13.32
CA GLU A 146 -7.49 -10.58 11.88
C GLU A 146 -7.48 -12.07 11.56
N ARG A 147 -6.67 -12.87 12.27
CA ARG A 147 -6.68 -14.34 12.13
C ARG A 147 -8.06 -14.92 12.44
N ALA A 148 -8.68 -14.47 13.53
CA ALA A 148 -10.02 -14.91 13.90
C ALA A 148 -11.06 -14.53 12.84
N CYS A 149 -10.92 -13.36 12.22
CA CYS A 149 -11.78 -12.87 11.15
C CYS A 149 -11.58 -13.68 9.87
N LYS A 150 -10.36 -13.73 9.33
CA LYS A 150 -10.05 -14.38 8.05
C LYS A 150 -10.34 -15.88 8.03
N GLY A 151 -10.29 -16.54 9.18
CA GLY A 151 -10.51 -17.98 9.26
C GLY A 151 -9.30 -18.80 8.78
N PRO A 152 -9.43 -20.13 8.70
CA PRO A 152 -8.35 -21.01 8.26
C PRO A 152 -7.96 -20.84 6.79
N ASP A 153 -8.87 -20.31 5.96
CA ASP A 153 -8.68 -20.16 4.51
C ASP A 153 -8.16 -18.75 4.11
N ASP A 154 -7.79 -17.91 5.08
CA ASP A 154 -7.31 -16.53 4.87
C ASP A 154 -8.29 -15.64 4.07
N ASN A 155 -9.60 -15.83 4.27
CA ASN A 155 -10.61 -15.11 3.50
C ASN A 155 -10.57 -13.58 3.76
N PRO A 156 -10.82 -12.74 2.73
CA PRO A 156 -10.86 -11.28 2.89
C PRO A 156 -12.01 -10.80 3.80
N TYR A 157 -13.07 -11.59 3.95
CA TYR A 157 -14.20 -11.31 4.85
C TYR A 157 -14.44 -12.52 5.75
N ALA A 158 -15.07 -12.29 6.91
CA ALA A 158 -15.26 -13.35 7.89
C ALA A 158 -15.94 -14.60 7.32
N GLY A 159 -17.05 -14.39 6.62
CA GLY A 159 -17.86 -15.48 6.06
C GLY A 159 -17.35 -16.08 4.75
N GLY A 160 -16.27 -15.56 4.16
CA GLY A 160 -15.78 -16.05 2.88
C GLY A 160 -15.14 -14.98 1.97
N PRO A 161 -15.04 -15.26 0.67
CA PRO A 161 -14.31 -14.42 -0.27
C PRO A 161 -15.06 -13.15 -0.70
N ALA A 162 -16.34 -13.02 -0.35
CA ALA A 162 -17.18 -11.85 -0.65
C ALA A 162 -17.94 -11.36 0.58
N TRP A 163 -18.25 -10.06 0.62
CA TRP A 163 -19.05 -9.47 1.69
C TRP A 163 -20.53 -9.83 1.56
N ASP A 164 -21.14 -10.32 2.64
CA ASP A 164 -22.59 -10.50 2.75
C ASP A 164 -23.20 -9.32 3.51
N ALA A 165 -23.94 -8.46 2.80
CA ALA A 165 -24.59 -7.29 3.39
C ALA A 165 -25.64 -7.64 4.47
N ALA A 166 -26.14 -8.88 4.53
CA ALA A 166 -26.99 -9.32 5.63
C ALA A 166 -26.25 -9.32 6.97
N CYS A 167 -24.92 -9.45 6.97
CA CYS A 167 -24.10 -9.44 8.18
C CYS A 167 -24.14 -8.11 8.91
N ALA A 168 -24.26 -6.97 8.20
CA ALA A 168 -24.45 -5.67 8.86
C ALA A 168 -25.77 -5.58 9.63
N LYS A 169 -26.82 -6.27 9.16
CA LYS A 169 -28.15 -6.28 9.78
C LYS A 169 -28.28 -7.33 10.88
N ASN A 170 -27.60 -8.46 10.72
CA ASN A 170 -27.63 -9.57 11.67
C ASN A 170 -26.22 -10.16 11.89
N PRO A 171 -25.33 -9.45 12.62
CA PRO A 171 -23.95 -9.90 12.86
C PRO A 171 -23.87 -11.29 13.52
N ALA A 172 -24.84 -11.61 14.39
CA ALA A 172 -24.90 -12.89 15.09
C ALA A 172 -25.13 -14.10 14.16
N SER A 173 -25.55 -13.86 12.91
CA SER A 173 -25.72 -14.92 11.89
C SER A 173 -24.48 -15.13 11.01
N CYS A 174 -23.44 -14.31 11.18
CA CYS A 174 -22.24 -14.33 10.36
C CYS A 174 -21.03 -14.78 11.16
N ALA A 175 -20.61 -16.02 10.89
CA ALA A 175 -19.43 -16.62 11.50
C ALA A 175 -18.22 -16.51 10.59
N SER A 176 -17.04 -16.32 11.19
CA SER A 176 -15.80 -16.61 10.51
C SER A 176 -15.63 -18.11 10.25
N GLY A 177 -14.66 -18.50 9.42
CA GLY A 177 -14.31 -19.91 9.24
C GLY A 177 -13.86 -20.62 10.54
N PHE A 178 -13.46 -19.87 11.58
CA PHE A 178 -13.22 -20.41 12.93
C PHE A 178 -14.46 -20.44 13.83
N GLY A 179 -15.59 -19.85 13.41
CA GLY A 179 -16.84 -19.83 14.18
C GLY A 179 -17.06 -18.58 15.04
N VAL A 180 -16.22 -17.54 14.88
CA VAL A 180 -16.34 -16.28 15.62
C VAL A 180 -17.38 -15.39 14.95
N LEU A 181 -18.33 -14.85 15.72
CA LEU A 181 -19.50 -14.16 15.17
C LEU A 181 -19.29 -12.64 15.05
N GLY A 182 -19.90 -12.08 14.01
CA GLY A 182 -20.04 -10.64 13.80
C GLY A 182 -18.74 -9.89 13.49
N MET A 183 -17.66 -10.60 13.16
CA MET A 183 -16.36 -9.98 12.87
C MET A 183 -16.44 -9.08 11.64
N GLY A 184 -16.03 -7.83 11.80
CA GLY A 184 -16.04 -6.83 10.74
C GLY A 184 -17.44 -6.38 10.30
N ALA A 185 -18.51 -6.78 10.98
CA ALA A 185 -19.84 -6.71 10.39
C ALA A 185 -20.64 -5.43 10.67
N ALA A 186 -20.64 -4.94 11.90
CA ALA A 186 -21.49 -3.80 12.29
C ALA A 186 -20.87 -2.86 13.33
N LEU A 187 -19.89 -3.35 14.09
CA LEU A 187 -19.21 -2.60 15.13
C LEU A 187 -17.71 -2.63 14.86
N ARG A 188 -17.06 -1.51 15.16
CA ARG A 188 -15.62 -1.42 15.22
C ARG A 188 -15.15 -1.96 16.56
N GLU A 189 -13.96 -2.54 16.61
CA GLU A 189 -13.50 -3.28 17.78
C GLU A 189 -12.13 -2.83 18.22
N TRP A 190 -12.02 -2.44 19.50
CA TRP A 190 -10.73 -2.18 20.11
C TRP A 190 -9.84 -3.43 20.12
N THR A 191 -8.57 -3.21 19.83
CA THR A 191 -7.50 -4.21 20.02
C THR A 191 -6.46 -3.66 21.00
N SER A 192 -5.61 -4.53 21.55
CA SER A 192 -4.51 -4.13 22.42
C SER A 192 -3.32 -3.56 21.64
N SER A 193 -3.32 -3.65 20.31
CA SER A 193 -2.19 -3.24 19.48
C SER A 193 -2.18 -1.74 19.24
N ASP A 194 -0.98 -1.21 19.04
CA ASP A 194 -0.75 0.18 18.63
C ASP A 194 -0.50 0.24 17.12
N VAL A 195 -0.96 1.32 16.49
CA VAL A 195 -0.46 1.74 15.18
C VAL A 195 0.78 2.59 15.41
N ALA A 196 1.92 2.09 14.96
CA ALA A 196 3.19 2.80 15.04
C ALA A 196 3.12 4.12 14.24
N PRO A 197 3.83 5.17 14.69
CA PRO A 197 3.81 6.46 13.99
C PRO A 197 4.42 6.33 12.60
N ILE A 198 3.91 7.15 11.68
CA ILE A 198 4.48 7.36 10.36
C ILE A 198 4.90 8.82 10.31
N GLU A 199 6.19 9.04 10.08
CA GLU A 199 6.81 10.35 10.17
C GLU A 199 6.03 11.39 9.34
N ASN A 200 5.67 12.51 9.99
CA ASN A 200 4.92 13.62 9.43
C ASN A 200 3.54 13.27 8.82
N MET A 201 2.99 12.08 9.08
CA MET A 201 1.67 11.66 8.60
C MET A 201 0.71 11.27 9.72
N GLN A 202 1.18 10.46 10.66
CA GLN A 202 0.31 9.87 11.66
C GLN A 202 1.03 9.69 13.00
N PRO A 203 0.50 10.24 14.10
CA PRO A 203 1.04 9.97 15.41
C PRO A 203 0.80 8.51 15.81
N LYS A 204 1.43 8.08 16.90
CA LYS A 204 1.11 6.80 17.53
C LYS A 204 -0.38 6.79 17.90
N ALA A 205 -1.08 5.71 17.54
CA ALA A 205 -2.52 5.55 17.80
C ALA A 205 -2.85 4.13 18.27
N ALA A 206 -4.08 3.89 18.68
CA ALA A 206 -4.61 2.55 18.91
C ALA A 206 -5.09 1.91 17.61
N ALA A 207 -4.79 0.62 17.42
CA ALA A 207 -5.33 -0.16 16.32
C ALA A 207 -6.79 -0.54 16.60
N LEU A 208 -7.69 -0.09 15.72
CA LEU A 208 -9.11 -0.40 15.73
C LEU A 208 -9.46 -1.22 14.49
N ARG A 209 -10.25 -2.28 14.66
CA ARG A 209 -10.60 -3.24 13.60
C ARG A 209 -12.08 -3.22 13.27
N GLY A 210 -12.43 -3.83 12.14
CA GLY A 210 -13.81 -3.95 11.66
C GLY A 210 -14.37 -2.66 11.07
N ALA A 211 -15.70 -2.62 10.97
CA ALA A 211 -16.42 -1.55 10.30
C ALA A 211 -17.79 -1.30 10.94
N ARG A 212 -18.35 -0.13 10.65
CA ARG A 212 -19.72 0.23 11.01
C ARG A 212 -20.72 -0.50 10.12
N ALA A 213 -21.94 -0.68 10.61
CA ALA A 213 -23.01 -1.30 9.81
C ALA A 213 -23.37 -0.51 8.53
N ASP A 214 -23.15 0.80 8.51
CA ASP A 214 -23.41 1.70 7.39
C ASP A 214 -22.19 1.92 6.48
N ALA A 215 -21.09 1.21 6.72
CA ALA A 215 -19.87 1.34 5.93
C ALA A 215 -20.02 0.73 4.52
N SER A 216 -19.08 1.07 3.64
CA SER A 216 -19.06 0.48 2.30
C SER A 216 -18.67 -1.00 2.36
N ASN A 217 -19.06 -1.80 1.35
CA ASN A 217 -18.73 -3.23 1.30
C ASN A 217 -17.22 -3.52 1.45
N VAL A 218 -16.37 -2.64 0.91
CA VAL A 218 -14.91 -2.78 0.99
C VAL A 218 -14.36 -2.44 2.38
N ASP A 219 -15.13 -1.76 3.23
CA ASP A 219 -14.69 -1.49 4.60
C ASP A 219 -14.85 -2.70 5.52
N HIS A 220 -15.70 -3.66 5.19
CA HIS A 220 -15.93 -4.85 6.04
C HIS A 220 -14.82 -5.91 5.95
N ARG A 221 -13.75 -5.65 5.18
CA ARG A 221 -12.60 -6.55 5.02
C ARG A 221 -11.92 -6.82 6.36
N CYS A 222 -11.53 -8.06 6.61
CA CYS A 222 -10.76 -8.45 7.80
C CYS A 222 -9.41 -7.72 7.90
N ALA A 223 -8.82 -7.37 6.76
CA ALA A 223 -7.56 -6.64 6.68
C ALA A 223 -7.67 -5.15 7.06
N ARG A 224 -8.89 -4.57 7.02
CA ARG A 224 -9.06 -3.14 7.30
C ARG A 224 -8.55 -2.82 8.70
N ARG A 225 -7.77 -1.75 8.76
CA ARG A 225 -7.11 -1.26 9.96
C ARG A 225 -7.36 0.23 10.08
N MET A 226 -7.65 0.68 11.30
CA MET A 226 -7.79 2.10 11.61
C MET A 226 -6.82 2.49 12.71
N ALA A 227 -6.34 3.73 12.63
CA ALA A 227 -5.59 4.38 13.69
C ALA A 227 -6.50 5.40 14.40
N VAL A 228 -6.76 5.17 15.68
CA VAL A 228 -7.70 6.00 16.46
C VAL A 228 -7.04 6.40 17.78
N ASP A 229 -7.38 7.59 18.27
CA ASP A 229 -7.00 8.03 19.62
C ASP A 229 -7.44 6.96 20.66
N PRO A 230 -6.54 6.44 21.51
CA PRO A 230 -6.88 5.40 22.50
C PRO A 230 -7.95 5.83 23.52
N ASP A 231 -8.14 7.13 23.73
CA ASP A 231 -9.13 7.69 24.65
C ASP A 231 -10.47 7.98 23.98
N ALA A 232 -10.56 7.81 22.65
CA ALA A 232 -11.81 7.98 21.93
C ALA A 232 -12.89 7.02 22.42
N THR A 233 -14.13 7.50 22.42
CA THR A 233 -15.32 6.68 22.71
C THR A 233 -16.34 6.92 21.62
N ALA A 234 -16.95 5.87 21.09
CA ALA A 234 -18.05 6.00 20.14
C ALA A 234 -19.07 4.87 20.31
N PRO A 235 -20.37 5.11 20.07
CA PRO A 235 -21.43 4.13 20.29
C PRO A 235 -21.31 2.87 19.42
N ASP A 236 -20.53 2.95 18.34
CA ASP A 236 -20.25 1.86 17.42
C ASP A 236 -18.88 1.20 17.65
N ILE A 237 -18.16 1.58 18.71
CA ILE A 237 -16.90 0.94 19.10
C ILE A 237 -17.16 0.03 20.30
N GLY A 238 -17.04 -1.28 20.07
CA GLY A 238 -17.04 -2.32 21.08
C GLY A 238 -15.68 -3.01 21.19
N PHE A 239 -15.67 -4.24 21.71
CA PHE A 239 -14.47 -5.07 21.83
C PHE A 239 -14.85 -6.52 22.10
N ARG A 240 -13.85 -7.41 21.97
CA ARG A 240 -13.93 -8.81 22.39
C ARG A 240 -12.64 -9.22 23.11
N CYS A 241 -12.72 -10.19 24.02
CA CYS A 241 -11.57 -10.60 24.81
C CYS A 241 -10.93 -11.89 24.28
N CYS A 242 -9.62 -11.98 24.45
CA CYS A 242 -8.78 -13.14 24.15
C CYS A 242 -8.18 -13.71 25.44
N ARG A 243 -7.81 -14.99 25.41
CA ARG A 243 -7.19 -15.74 26.52
C ARG A 243 -5.96 -16.50 26.04
N GLY A 244 -5.05 -16.78 26.97
CA GLY A 244 -3.71 -17.31 26.69
C GLY A 244 -2.66 -16.21 26.55
N ALA A 245 -1.41 -16.60 26.32
CA ALA A 245 -0.32 -15.66 26.11
C ALA A 245 -0.61 -14.75 24.91
N PRO A 246 -0.33 -13.43 24.98
CA PRO A 246 -0.47 -12.54 23.84
C PRO A 246 0.54 -12.90 22.75
N ASN A 247 0.06 -12.98 21.51
CA ASN A 247 0.94 -13.04 20.35
C ASN A 247 1.77 -11.75 20.25
N ALA A 248 3.10 -11.88 20.25
CA ALA A 248 4.02 -10.74 20.32
C ALA A 248 4.27 -10.04 18.97
N ALA A 249 3.84 -10.66 17.86
CA ALA A 249 3.99 -10.08 16.53
C ALA A 249 3.22 -8.75 16.40
N SER A 250 3.77 -7.83 15.60
CA SER A 250 3.18 -6.52 15.34
C SER A 250 3.28 -6.16 13.86
N ILE A 251 2.39 -5.29 13.41
CA ILE A 251 2.45 -4.75 12.05
C ILE A 251 3.49 -3.61 12.03
N PRO A 252 4.55 -3.72 11.21
CA PRO A 252 5.58 -2.68 11.13
C PRO A 252 5.01 -1.40 10.50
N SER A 253 5.57 -0.25 10.90
CA SER A 253 5.23 1.04 10.27
C SER A 253 5.85 1.12 8.87
N PRO A 254 5.07 1.39 7.80
CA PRO A 254 5.66 1.59 6.49
C PRO A 254 6.52 2.85 6.48
N GLN A 255 7.64 2.80 5.76
CA GLN A 255 8.59 3.91 5.68
C GLN A 255 8.44 4.67 4.36
N TRP A 256 8.76 5.96 4.39
CA TRP A 256 8.99 6.72 3.17
C TRP A 256 10.21 6.17 2.44
N GLN A 257 10.06 5.93 1.15
CA GLN A 257 11.16 5.56 0.26
C GLN A 257 11.45 6.70 -0.72
N GLN A 258 12.56 6.61 -1.44
CA GLN A 258 12.80 7.49 -2.59
C GLN A 258 11.61 7.38 -3.55
N THR A 259 11.12 8.52 -4.02
CA THR A 259 9.88 8.59 -4.80
C THR A 259 9.99 7.81 -6.11
N TYR A 260 11.12 7.95 -6.81
CA TYR A 260 11.39 7.26 -8.06
C TYR A 260 12.78 6.63 -8.01
N ARG A 261 12.89 5.41 -8.50
CA ARG A 261 14.17 4.70 -8.69
C ARG A 261 14.12 4.03 -10.06
N ARG A 262 15.24 4.04 -10.78
CA ARG A 262 15.36 3.24 -12.01
C ARG A 262 15.32 1.76 -11.64
N ALA A 263 14.73 0.96 -12.51
CA ALA A 263 14.63 -0.48 -12.34
C ALA A 263 15.24 -1.20 -13.54
N ASP A 264 16.02 -2.24 -13.26
CA ASP A 264 16.57 -3.09 -14.30
C ASP A 264 15.66 -4.30 -14.51
N LEU A 265 15.18 -4.43 -15.74
CA LEU A 265 14.40 -5.55 -16.25
C LEU A 265 14.93 -5.93 -17.62
N THR A 266 14.91 -7.23 -17.90
CA THR A 266 15.16 -7.76 -19.23
C THR A 266 13.85 -7.82 -20.01
N ILE A 267 13.93 -7.84 -21.35
CA ILE A 267 12.75 -7.96 -22.20
C ILE A 267 12.07 -9.32 -21.98
N GLU A 268 12.85 -10.36 -21.75
CA GLU A 268 12.35 -11.71 -21.46
C GLU A 268 11.44 -11.71 -20.22
N GLN A 269 11.84 -11.02 -19.15
CA GLN A 269 11.02 -10.84 -17.95
C GLN A 269 9.74 -10.05 -18.24
N VAL A 270 9.80 -8.99 -19.04
CA VAL A 270 8.60 -8.21 -19.41
C VAL A 270 7.63 -9.05 -20.25
N VAL A 271 8.14 -9.83 -21.21
CA VAL A 271 7.34 -10.75 -22.02
C VAL A 271 6.65 -11.79 -21.15
N GLU A 272 7.37 -12.38 -20.18
CA GLU A 272 6.79 -13.34 -19.22
C GLU A 272 5.66 -12.69 -18.40
N MET A 273 5.91 -11.50 -17.83
CA MET A 273 4.90 -10.75 -17.09
C MET A 273 3.66 -10.47 -17.93
N PHE A 274 3.84 -9.99 -19.17
CA PHE A 274 2.73 -9.61 -20.07
C PHE A 274 1.94 -10.83 -20.55
N SER A 275 2.60 -11.98 -20.73
CA SER A 275 1.93 -13.22 -21.12
C SER A 275 0.91 -13.73 -20.10
N SER A 276 1.03 -13.31 -18.84
CA SER A 276 0.11 -13.69 -17.75
C SER A 276 -1.13 -12.80 -17.65
N VAL A 277 -1.16 -11.66 -18.36
CA VAL A 277 -2.22 -10.64 -18.25
C VAL A 277 -2.97 -10.55 -19.57
N ARG A 278 -4.27 -10.85 -19.56
CA ARG A 278 -5.07 -11.01 -20.78
C ARG A 278 -5.01 -9.77 -21.71
N GLU A 279 -5.08 -8.58 -21.13
CA GLU A 279 -5.06 -7.33 -21.92
C GLU A 279 -3.71 -7.07 -22.59
N LEU A 280 -2.61 -7.49 -21.96
CA LEU A 280 -1.25 -7.24 -22.45
C LEU A 280 -0.80 -8.25 -23.51
N GLN A 281 -1.43 -9.43 -23.56
CA GLN A 281 -1.15 -10.44 -24.59
C GLN A 281 -1.33 -9.92 -26.02
N ALA A 282 -2.19 -8.90 -26.22
CA ALA A 282 -2.42 -8.27 -27.52
C ALA A 282 -1.17 -7.57 -28.10
N LEU A 283 -0.14 -7.30 -27.29
CA LEU A 283 1.13 -6.74 -27.74
C LEU A 283 2.05 -7.78 -28.39
N GLY A 284 1.83 -9.07 -28.15
CA GLY A 284 2.70 -10.16 -28.60
C GLY A 284 4.05 -10.22 -27.86
N PRO A 285 4.91 -11.18 -28.22
CA PRO A 285 6.18 -11.42 -27.53
C PRO A 285 7.34 -10.53 -28.04
N GLU A 286 7.17 -9.86 -29.19
CA GLU A 286 8.21 -9.02 -29.79
C GLU A 286 8.23 -7.63 -29.14
N LEU A 287 8.74 -7.55 -27.91
CA LEU A 287 8.85 -6.31 -27.15
C LEU A 287 10.27 -5.74 -27.20
N SER A 288 10.42 -4.43 -27.06
CA SER A 288 11.72 -3.78 -26.89
C SER A 288 11.61 -2.50 -26.07
N PHE A 289 12.70 -2.16 -25.38
CA PHE A 289 12.85 -0.88 -24.71
C PHE A 289 13.33 0.20 -25.69
N PHE A 290 13.05 1.44 -25.33
CA PHE A 290 13.64 2.61 -25.96
C PHE A 290 15.06 2.85 -25.41
N LYS A 291 15.89 3.56 -26.16
CA LYS A 291 17.31 3.78 -25.90
C LYS A 291 17.56 5.19 -25.40
N GLU A 292 18.16 5.30 -24.22
CA GLU A 292 18.66 6.58 -23.71
C GLU A 292 20.10 6.85 -24.19
N PRO A 293 20.46 8.12 -24.47
CA PRO A 293 19.61 9.32 -24.39
C PRO A 293 18.80 9.60 -25.68
N ASP A 294 19.05 8.87 -26.77
CA ASP A 294 18.56 9.20 -28.11
C ASP A 294 17.03 9.30 -28.20
N ASP A 295 16.30 8.32 -27.64
CA ASP A 295 14.85 8.29 -27.70
C ASP A 295 14.20 9.38 -26.83
N VAL A 296 14.84 9.76 -25.72
CA VAL A 296 14.41 10.92 -24.91
C VAL A 296 14.60 12.21 -25.71
N ASN A 297 15.72 12.35 -26.42
CA ASN A 297 15.99 13.52 -27.26
C ASN A 297 14.97 13.64 -28.40
N ILE A 298 14.50 12.53 -28.97
CA ILE A 298 13.42 12.52 -29.98
C ILE A 298 12.12 13.07 -29.39
N VAL A 299 11.71 12.61 -28.20
CA VAL A 299 10.48 13.11 -27.54
C VAL A 299 10.57 14.61 -27.26
N LEU A 300 11.73 15.07 -26.78
CA LEU A 300 11.99 16.49 -26.50
C LEU A 300 11.99 17.34 -27.77
N ALA A 301 12.60 16.86 -28.85
CA ALA A 301 12.66 17.58 -30.12
C ALA A 301 11.29 17.76 -30.78
N ARG A 302 10.34 16.86 -30.48
CA ARG A 302 8.93 16.97 -30.91
C ARG A 302 8.10 17.89 -30.03
N GLY A 303 8.53 18.12 -28.79
CA GLY A 303 7.76 18.84 -27.77
C GLY A 303 7.35 20.26 -28.17
N ASP A 304 6.24 20.73 -27.59
CA ASP A 304 5.84 22.14 -27.67
C ASP A 304 6.93 23.02 -27.03
N ALA A 305 6.95 24.32 -27.37
CA ALA A 305 7.98 25.25 -26.90
C ALA A 305 8.05 25.33 -25.36
N GLY A 306 8.94 24.54 -24.76
CA GLY A 306 9.17 24.45 -23.33
C GLY A 306 9.92 23.17 -22.99
N GLY A 307 11.08 23.30 -22.36
CA GLY A 307 11.77 22.13 -21.78
C GLY A 307 10.96 21.53 -20.62
N PRO A 308 11.36 20.35 -20.13
CA PRO A 308 10.74 19.77 -18.94
C PRO A 308 10.85 20.75 -17.75
N PRO A 309 9.84 20.80 -16.85
CA PRO A 309 9.86 21.68 -15.69
C PRO A 309 11.14 21.48 -14.85
N PRO A 310 11.55 22.49 -14.05
CA PRO A 310 12.71 22.34 -13.16
C PRO A 310 12.63 21.06 -12.30
N ASN A 311 13.77 20.43 -12.06
CA ASN A 311 13.92 19.19 -11.29
C ASN A 311 13.15 18.00 -11.88
N THR A 312 12.85 18.03 -13.19
CA THR A 312 12.25 16.89 -13.90
C THR A 312 13.33 16.11 -14.63
N THR A 313 13.41 14.81 -14.35
CA THR A 313 14.24 13.86 -15.07
C THR A 313 13.37 13.14 -16.09
N LEU A 314 13.84 13.08 -17.35
CA LEU A 314 13.23 12.25 -18.38
C LEU A 314 13.97 10.92 -18.53
N THR A 315 13.22 9.85 -18.71
CA THR A 315 13.74 8.51 -18.88
C THR A 315 12.79 7.70 -19.77
N THR A 316 13.32 6.72 -20.47
CA THR A 316 12.53 5.66 -21.09
C THR A 316 12.76 4.31 -20.39
N SER A 317 13.57 4.30 -19.33
CA SER A 317 13.87 3.12 -18.54
C SER A 317 12.69 2.78 -17.60
N PRO A 318 12.52 1.52 -17.21
CA PRO A 318 11.55 1.15 -16.18
C PRO A 318 11.82 1.88 -14.86
N LEU A 319 10.73 2.21 -14.15
CA LEU A 319 10.77 2.94 -12.88
C LEU A 319 10.07 2.16 -11.78
N LEU A 320 10.72 2.04 -10.62
CA LEU A 320 10.02 1.83 -9.35
C LEU A 320 9.56 3.18 -8.80
N TRP A 321 8.30 3.25 -8.43
CA TRP A 321 7.62 4.44 -7.97
C TRP A 321 6.95 4.19 -6.61
N ASN A 322 7.27 5.01 -5.62
CA ASN A 322 6.74 4.93 -4.25
C ASN A 322 5.88 6.19 -3.93
N PRO A 323 4.59 6.21 -4.31
CA PRO A 323 3.74 7.39 -4.15
C PRO A 323 3.35 7.69 -2.70
N VAL A 324 3.22 6.65 -1.88
CA VAL A 324 2.88 6.70 -0.45
C VAL A 324 3.66 5.61 0.29
N PRO A 325 3.82 5.70 1.62
CA PRO A 325 4.41 4.60 2.39
C PRO A 325 3.60 3.32 2.21
N GLY A 326 4.30 2.18 2.10
CA GLY A 326 3.66 0.87 1.97
C GLY A 326 3.13 0.54 0.58
N GLU A 327 3.40 1.40 -0.41
CA GLU A 327 3.07 1.17 -1.81
C GLU A 327 4.32 1.29 -2.71
N GLU A 328 4.42 0.39 -3.67
CA GLU A 328 5.46 0.42 -4.70
C GLU A 328 4.90 -0.06 -6.04
N ILE A 329 5.14 0.73 -7.07
CA ILE A 329 4.60 0.54 -8.41
C ILE A 329 5.74 0.47 -9.41
N LEU A 330 5.77 -0.56 -10.23
CA LEU A 330 6.65 -0.66 -11.38
C LEU A 330 5.96 -0.05 -12.60
N VAL A 331 6.54 0.99 -13.20
CA VAL A 331 6.06 1.62 -14.43
C VAL A 331 7.03 1.31 -15.56
N ILE A 332 6.51 0.78 -16.66
CA ILE A 332 7.28 0.35 -17.83
C ILE A 332 6.75 1.09 -19.06
N ALA A 333 7.65 1.74 -19.79
CA ALA A 333 7.38 2.23 -21.15
C ALA A 333 8.18 1.39 -22.16
N GLY A 334 7.54 1.02 -23.26
CA GLY A 334 8.19 0.22 -24.30
C GLY A 334 7.40 0.18 -25.60
N LYS A 335 7.87 -0.66 -26.53
CA LYS A 335 7.22 -0.85 -27.83
C LYS A 335 7.11 -2.31 -28.24
N ALA A 336 6.03 -2.60 -28.93
CA ALA A 336 5.79 -3.76 -29.77
C ALA A 336 5.99 -3.38 -31.26
N PRO A 337 5.86 -4.29 -32.24
CA PRO A 337 6.18 -3.98 -33.64
C PRO A 337 5.34 -2.85 -34.27
N LYS A 338 4.13 -2.64 -33.75
CA LYS A 338 3.17 -1.63 -34.22
C LYS A 338 2.73 -0.63 -33.16
N ASP A 339 2.90 -0.96 -31.89
CA ASP A 339 2.29 -0.23 -30.78
C ASP A 339 3.36 0.20 -29.78
N SER A 340 3.10 1.26 -29.04
CA SER A 340 3.85 1.64 -27.85
C SER A 340 2.93 1.51 -26.63
N PHE A 341 3.52 1.38 -25.45
CA PHE A 341 2.75 1.13 -24.24
C PHE A 341 3.35 1.80 -23.03
N ILE A 342 2.48 2.06 -22.05
CA ILE A 342 2.83 2.33 -20.66
C ILE A 342 2.04 1.35 -19.83
N VAL A 343 2.72 0.61 -18.95
CA VAL A 343 2.07 -0.34 -18.04
C VAL A 343 2.59 -0.10 -16.63
N ALA A 344 1.67 -0.05 -15.68
CA ALA A 344 1.95 0.07 -14.26
C ALA A 344 1.53 -1.21 -13.53
N PHE A 345 2.38 -1.69 -12.63
CA PHE A 345 2.12 -2.86 -11.79
C PHE A 345 2.32 -2.52 -10.32
N TYR A 346 1.39 -2.91 -9.44
CA TYR A 346 1.69 -2.97 -8.02
C TYR A 346 2.74 -4.07 -7.79
N ARG A 347 3.77 -3.79 -6.97
CA ARG A 347 4.74 -4.80 -6.52
C ARG A 347 4.23 -5.46 -5.25
N LEU A 348 4.22 -6.78 -5.23
CA LEU A 348 3.81 -7.63 -4.12
C LEU A 348 5.06 -8.25 -3.48
N PRO A 349 4.97 -8.75 -2.23
CA PRO A 349 6.06 -9.51 -1.62
C PRO A 349 6.54 -10.67 -2.50
N GLY A 350 7.86 -10.87 -2.49
CA GLY A 350 8.51 -11.95 -3.24
C GLY A 350 8.64 -11.68 -4.75
N ASP A 351 8.71 -10.42 -5.16
CA ASP A 351 8.79 -9.99 -6.57
C ASP A 351 7.63 -10.52 -7.44
N ARG A 352 6.45 -10.60 -6.84
CA ARG A 352 5.20 -10.83 -7.56
C ARG A 352 4.59 -9.50 -7.95
N TYR A 353 3.69 -9.51 -8.93
CA TYR A 353 3.10 -8.28 -9.47
C TYR A 353 1.61 -8.42 -9.71
N ARG A 354 0.90 -7.29 -9.67
CA ARG A 354 -0.50 -7.16 -10.08
C ARG A 354 -0.62 -6.01 -11.05
N LEU A 355 -1.37 -6.18 -12.13
CA LEU A 355 -1.67 -5.07 -13.04
C LEU A 355 -2.36 -3.94 -12.27
N ALA A 356 -1.80 -2.74 -12.35
CA ALA A 356 -2.39 -1.53 -11.77
C ALA A 356 -3.12 -0.70 -12.82
N SER A 357 -2.50 -0.52 -14.00
CA SER A 357 -3.09 0.20 -15.14
C SER A 357 -2.27 -0.06 -16.40
N SER A 358 -2.90 0.01 -17.57
CA SER A 358 -2.26 -0.09 -18.88
C SER A 358 -2.78 0.98 -19.82
N PHE A 359 -1.89 1.50 -20.67
CA PHE A 359 -2.23 2.39 -21.77
C PHE A 359 -1.50 1.94 -23.03
N LEU A 360 -2.25 1.38 -23.98
CA LEU A 360 -1.71 0.84 -25.23
C LEU A 360 -2.00 1.81 -26.37
N MET A 361 -0.95 2.39 -26.93
CA MET A 361 -1.02 3.32 -28.05
C MET A 361 -0.92 2.55 -29.36
N LYS A 362 -2.09 2.28 -29.97
CA LYS A 362 -2.19 1.48 -31.20
C LYS A 362 -1.65 2.23 -32.41
N ASN A 363 -0.83 1.55 -33.21
CA ASN A 363 -0.17 2.12 -34.39
C ASN A 363 0.75 3.31 -34.10
N GLU A 364 1.19 3.48 -32.87
CA GLU A 364 2.19 4.47 -32.45
C GLU A 364 3.51 3.75 -32.16
N LYS A 365 4.61 4.17 -32.80
CA LYS A 365 5.93 3.51 -32.67
C LYS A 365 6.97 4.40 -31.99
N GLY A 366 6.63 5.67 -31.82
CA GLY A 366 7.52 6.69 -31.29
C GLY A 366 7.95 6.36 -29.86
N PRO A 367 9.12 6.89 -29.46
CA PRO A 367 9.58 6.73 -28.10
C PRO A 367 8.60 7.35 -27.12
N VAL A 368 8.38 6.67 -26.00
CA VAL A 368 7.58 7.17 -24.89
C VAL A 368 8.53 7.52 -23.76
N ALA A 369 8.64 8.81 -23.44
CA ALA A 369 9.40 9.25 -22.29
C ALA A 369 8.50 9.36 -21.06
N LEU A 370 9.01 8.91 -19.92
CA LEU A 370 8.49 9.15 -18.58
C LEU A 370 9.25 10.31 -17.97
N GLY A 371 8.55 11.29 -17.43
CA GLY A 371 9.14 12.41 -16.73
C GLY A 371 8.71 12.47 -15.28
N PHE A 372 9.67 12.47 -14.38
CA PHE A 372 9.43 12.43 -12.95
C PHE A 372 10.22 13.50 -12.22
N ASN A 373 9.69 13.93 -11.09
CA ASN A 373 10.30 14.89 -10.19
C ASN A 373 10.22 14.29 -8.78
N GLY A 374 11.36 14.08 -8.12
CA GLY A 374 11.45 13.43 -6.80
C GLY A 374 10.57 14.05 -5.70
N TYR A 375 10.20 15.33 -5.83
CA TYR A 375 9.31 16.05 -4.91
C TYR A 375 7.82 15.83 -5.22
N VAL A 376 7.47 15.41 -6.44
CA VAL A 376 6.08 15.14 -6.87
C VAL A 376 5.78 13.66 -6.70
N ARG A 377 5.21 13.30 -5.54
CA ARG A 377 5.07 11.89 -5.16
C ARG A 377 3.96 11.13 -5.87
N ARG A 378 2.81 11.77 -6.13
CA ARG A 378 1.61 11.08 -6.61
C ARG A 378 1.42 11.11 -8.12
N ARG A 379 2.43 11.54 -8.88
CA ARG A 379 2.32 11.68 -10.34
C ARG A 379 3.66 11.74 -11.04
N LEU A 380 3.76 11.06 -12.17
CA LEU A 380 4.75 11.28 -13.22
C LEU A 380 4.05 11.58 -14.56
N THR A 381 4.72 12.31 -15.43
CA THR A 381 4.24 12.67 -16.78
C THR A 381 4.72 11.62 -17.77
N TRP A 382 3.97 11.40 -18.84
CA TRP A 382 4.46 10.64 -20.00
C TRP A 382 4.21 11.40 -21.30
N GLY A 383 4.97 11.10 -22.36
CA GLY A 383 4.67 11.59 -23.70
C GLY A 383 5.48 10.94 -24.81
N VAL A 384 4.89 10.89 -26.01
CA VAL A 384 5.60 10.63 -27.29
C VAL A 384 6.07 11.94 -27.95
N CYS A 385 5.51 13.04 -27.47
CA CYS A 385 5.80 14.43 -27.79
C CYS A 385 5.66 15.18 -26.46
N TRP A 386 6.73 15.82 -25.98
CA TRP A 386 6.74 16.36 -24.62
C TRP A 386 5.75 17.52 -24.48
N GLU A 387 4.83 17.42 -23.51
CA GLU A 387 3.75 18.39 -23.23
C GLU A 387 2.76 18.68 -24.38
N CYS A 388 2.88 17.99 -25.52
CA CYS A 388 1.99 18.15 -26.66
C CYS A 388 0.59 17.62 -26.36
N ARG A 389 -0.43 18.37 -26.79
CA ARG A 389 -1.83 17.97 -26.62
C ARG A 389 -2.15 16.72 -27.41
N GLY A 390 -2.75 15.73 -26.77
CA GLY A 390 -3.11 14.43 -27.33
C GLY A 390 -1.94 13.45 -27.43
N GLU A 391 -0.71 13.86 -27.12
CA GLU A 391 0.49 13.02 -27.25
C GLU A 391 1.29 12.92 -25.94
N SER A 392 0.71 13.45 -24.87
CA SER A 392 1.27 13.39 -23.52
C SER A 392 0.16 13.17 -22.50
N GLY A 393 0.56 12.97 -21.24
CA GLY A 393 -0.37 12.60 -20.19
C GLY A 393 0.30 12.36 -18.85
N ASN A 394 -0.40 11.69 -17.94
CA ASN A 394 0.12 11.40 -16.61
C ASN A 394 -0.12 9.94 -16.21
N VAL A 395 0.78 9.40 -15.39
CA VAL A 395 0.52 8.24 -14.53
C VAL A 395 0.31 8.78 -13.12
N THR A 396 -0.89 8.62 -12.57
CA THR A 396 -1.32 9.27 -11.33
C THR A 396 -1.77 8.25 -10.30
N TYR A 397 -1.32 8.42 -9.05
CA TYR A 397 -1.79 7.65 -7.90
C TYR A 397 -2.88 8.46 -7.21
N ARG A 398 -4.12 7.99 -7.33
CA ARG A 398 -5.31 8.69 -6.86
C ARG A 398 -5.53 8.49 -5.36
N ASP A 399 -6.38 9.33 -4.79
CA ASP A 399 -6.73 9.26 -3.36
C ASP A 399 -7.49 7.97 -3.00
N ASP A 400 -8.11 7.30 -3.97
CA ASP A 400 -8.75 5.99 -3.80
C ASP A 400 -7.76 4.81 -3.90
N GLY A 401 -6.45 5.09 -3.93
CA GLY A 401 -5.39 4.08 -3.98
C GLY A 401 -5.13 3.49 -5.36
N ARG A 402 -5.81 3.97 -6.41
CA ARG A 402 -5.67 3.45 -7.77
C ARG A 402 -4.65 4.20 -8.60
N VAL A 403 -3.95 3.45 -9.45
CA VAL A 403 -3.12 4.02 -10.52
C VAL A 403 -3.97 4.24 -11.76
N VAL A 404 -3.88 5.43 -12.34
CA VAL A 404 -4.55 5.74 -13.61
C VAL A 404 -3.55 6.37 -14.56
N ILE A 405 -3.55 5.88 -15.80
CA ILE A 405 -2.82 6.47 -16.91
C ILE A 405 -3.80 7.29 -17.76
N THR A 406 -3.58 8.59 -17.88
CA THR A 406 -4.44 9.49 -18.66
C THR A 406 -3.66 10.15 -19.78
N GLN A 407 -4.34 10.46 -20.88
CA GLN A 407 -3.87 11.31 -21.97
C GLN A 407 -4.51 12.71 -21.81
N LYS A 408 -3.77 13.78 -22.10
CA LYS A 408 -4.23 15.17 -21.97
C LYS A 408 -4.36 15.87 -23.31
#